data_AF-A0A931ZJL7-F1
#
_entry.id   AF-A0A931ZJL7-F1
#
_cell.length_a   1.000
_cell.length_b   1.000
_cell.length_c   1.000
_cell.angle_alpha   90.00
_cell.angle_beta   90.00
_cell.angle_gamma   90.00
#
_symmetry.space_group_name_H-M   'P 1'
#
loop_
_entity.id
_entity.type
_entity.pdbx_description
1 polymer ?
#
loop_
_entity_poly.entity_id
_entity_poly.type
_entity_poly.pdbx_seq_one_letter_code
_entity_poly.pdbx_strand_id
1 'polypeptide(L)'
;MKTVSIVRDRGQLTIPDSIRRVVNWIAPMSAVSISVVKPDEIIIKPHQQQIDWDQVWENIRKSRASLGKGKISAAEFLEQDRRSH
;
A
#
# COMPACT_ATOMS: atom_id res chain seq x y z
N MET A 1 -4.90 27.58 -14.16
CA MET A 1 -5.82 27.11 -15.23
C MET A 1 -7.15 26.76 -14.57
N LYS A 2 -8.26 27.35 -14.99
CA LYS A 2 -9.60 27.01 -14.49
C LYS A 2 -10.37 26.36 -15.63
N THR A 3 -10.87 25.15 -15.43
CA THR A 3 -11.67 24.42 -16.42
C THR A 3 -13.01 24.08 -15.79
N VAL A 4 -14.10 24.45 -16.45
CA VAL A 4 -15.45 24.07 -16.03
C VAL A 4 -15.78 22.73 -16.68
N SER A 5 -16.36 21.81 -15.92
CA SER A 5 -16.76 20.49 -16.43
C SER A 5 -18.09 20.11 -15.81
N ILE A 6 -18.89 19.38 -16.57
CA ILE A 6 -20.22 18.94 -16.16
C ILE A 6 -20.11 17.51 -15.61
N VAL A 7 -20.72 17.28 -14.45
CA VAL A 7 -20.90 15.94 -13.90
C VAL A 7 -22.00 15.25 -14.70
N ARG A 8 -21.67 14.12 -15.33
CA ARG A 8 -22.60 13.33 -16.12
C ARG A 8 -23.46 12.44 -15.22
N ASP A 9 -24.38 11.70 -15.85
CA ASP A 9 -25.19 10.69 -15.18
C ASP A 9 -24.33 9.75 -14.34
N ARG A 10 -24.88 9.33 -13.19
CA ARG A 10 -24.20 8.48 -12.20
C ARG A 10 -22.96 9.12 -11.55
N GLY A 11 -22.83 10.45 -11.59
CA GLY A 11 -21.76 11.16 -10.89
C GLY A 11 -20.40 11.09 -11.58
N GLN A 12 -20.35 10.73 -12.87
CA GLN A 12 -19.09 10.63 -13.61
C GLN A 12 -18.56 12.01 -13.99
N LEU A 13 -17.28 12.27 -13.68
CA LEU A 13 -16.57 13.49 -14.09
C LEU A 13 -15.48 13.14 -15.09
N THR A 14 -15.56 13.71 -16.29
CA THR A 14 -14.50 13.57 -17.30
C THR A 14 -13.39 14.58 -17.02
N ILE A 15 -12.15 14.09 -16.86
CA ILE A 15 -10.98 14.97 -16.68
C ILE A 15 -10.50 15.44 -18.06
N PRO A 16 -10.47 16.77 -18.32
CA PRO A 16 -10.05 17.33 -19.60
C PRO A 16 -8.62 16.94 -20.01
N ASP A 17 -8.38 16.82 -21.31
CA ASP A 17 -7.07 16.48 -21.90
C ASP A 17 -5.95 17.40 -21.43
N SER A 18 -6.24 18.69 -21.27
CA SER A 18 -5.29 19.68 -20.78
C SER A 18 -4.75 19.35 -19.40
N ILE A 19 -5.57 18.73 -18.53
CA ILE A 19 -5.13 18.26 -17.20
C ILE A 19 -4.41 16.92 -17.34
N ARG A 20 -4.96 15.98 -18.12
CA ARG A 20 -4.36 14.63 -18.32
C ARG A 20 -2.94 14.67 -18.89
N ARG A 21 -2.62 15.67 -19.70
CA ARG A 21 -1.25 15.88 -20.24
C ARG A 21 -0.24 16.35 -19.20
N VAL A 22 -0.70 16.93 -18.09
CA VAL A 22 0.16 17.50 -17.03
C VAL A 22 0.33 16.51 -15.87
N VAL A 23 -0.68 15.67 -15.60
CA VAL A 23 -0.65 14.71 -14.49
C VAL A 23 -0.75 13.27 -14.98
N ASN A 24 0.37 12.56 -14.91
CA ASN A 24 0.57 11.23 -15.49
C ASN A 24 -0.19 10.10 -14.77
N TRP A 25 -0.62 10.31 -13.53
CA TRP A 25 -1.30 9.29 -12.73
C TRP A 25 -2.80 9.15 -13.04
N ILE A 26 -3.34 9.99 -13.94
CA ILE A 26 -4.76 9.99 -14.33
C ILE A 26 -4.95 9.16 -15.63
N ALA A 27 -4.23 8.04 -15.75
CA ALA A 27 -4.40 7.14 -16.87
C ALA A 27 -5.70 6.32 -16.73
N PRO A 28 -6.32 5.86 -17.82
CA PRO A 28 -7.47 4.95 -17.76
C PRO A 28 -7.19 3.77 -16.82
N MET A 29 -8.20 3.37 -16.05
CA MET A 29 -8.12 2.29 -15.04
C MET A 29 -7.16 2.55 -13.85
N SER A 30 -6.63 3.76 -13.68
CA SER A 30 -5.82 4.10 -12.51
C SER A 30 -6.68 4.23 -11.25
N ALA A 31 -6.22 3.65 -10.15
CA ALA A 31 -6.87 3.81 -8.85
C ALA A 31 -6.58 5.21 -8.26
N VAL A 32 -7.62 5.85 -7.73
CA VAL A 32 -7.54 7.18 -7.11
C VAL A 32 -8.23 7.18 -5.75
N SER A 33 -7.74 8.00 -4.84
CA SER A 33 -8.40 8.30 -3.58
C SER A 33 -9.11 9.64 -3.68
N ILE A 34 -10.35 9.70 -3.18
CA ILE A 34 -11.20 10.89 -3.17
C ILE A 34 -11.47 11.25 -1.72
N SER A 35 -11.19 12.49 -1.35
CA SER A 35 -11.43 13.01 0.00
C SER A 35 -12.13 14.36 -0.05
N VAL A 36 -13.12 14.57 0.82
CA VAL A 36 -13.78 15.86 1.04
C VAL A 36 -12.99 16.61 2.10
N VAL A 37 -12.39 17.75 1.75
CA VAL A 37 -11.59 18.57 2.68
C VAL A 37 -12.40 19.74 3.21
N LYS A 38 -13.28 20.30 2.38
CA LYS A 38 -14.24 21.35 2.74
C LYS A 38 -15.59 21.05 2.08
N PRO A 39 -16.69 21.70 2.49
CA PRO A 39 -18.01 21.47 1.90
C PRO A 39 -18.06 21.62 0.37
N ASP A 40 -17.20 22.46 -0.20
CA ASP A 40 -17.11 22.80 -1.61
C ASP A 40 -15.82 22.27 -2.29
N GLU A 41 -15.01 21.49 -1.58
CA GLU A 41 -13.69 21.06 -2.05
C GLU A 41 -13.49 19.55 -1.92
N ILE A 42 -13.35 18.90 -3.07
CA ILE A 42 -12.95 17.50 -3.20
C ILE A 42 -11.52 17.46 -3.75
N ILE A 43 -10.66 16.67 -3.10
CA ILE A 43 -9.30 16.41 -3.58
C ILE A 43 -9.24 14.98 -4.10
N ILE A 44 -8.71 14.83 -5.32
CA ILE A 44 -8.42 13.55 -5.96
C ILE A 44 -6.90 13.36 -5.96
N LYS A 45 -6.43 12.23 -5.45
CA LYS A 45 -5.01 11.86 -5.41
C LYS A 45 -4.80 10.47 -6.00
N PRO A 46 -3.61 10.16 -6.55
CA PRO A 46 -3.29 8.78 -6.90
C PRO A 46 -3.42 7.89 -5.67
N HIS A 47 -4.04 6.73 -5.83
CA HIS A 47 -4.11 5.76 -4.75
C HIS A 47 -2.74 5.09 -4.60
N GLN A 48 -1.92 5.63 -3.71
CA GLN A 48 -0.71 4.95 -3.24
C GLN A 48 -1.13 4.09 -2.06
N GLN A 49 -0.89 2.79 -2.14
CA GLN A 49 -0.91 1.96 -0.94
C GLN A 49 0.13 2.56 0.01
N GLN A 50 -0.35 3.15 1.10
CA GLN A 50 0.50 3.64 2.15
C GLN A 50 1.06 2.40 2.85
N ILE A 51 2.20 1.91 2.36
CA ILE A 51 2.89 0.80 2.99
C ILE A 51 3.41 1.35 4.31
N ASP A 52 2.83 0.87 5.41
CA ASP A 52 3.36 1.09 6.74
C ASP A 52 4.67 0.31 6.86
N TRP A 53 5.76 0.98 6.48
CA TRP A 53 7.09 0.39 6.51
C TRP A 53 7.50 0.03 7.94
N ASP A 54 7.01 0.74 8.95
CA ASP A 54 7.29 0.41 10.35
C ASP A 54 6.65 -0.94 10.71
N GLN A 55 5.39 -1.15 10.30
CA GLN A 55 4.71 -2.43 10.49
C GLN A 55 5.40 -3.57 9.74
N VAL A 56 5.85 -3.31 8.51
CA VAL A 56 6.61 -4.28 7.70
C VAL A 56 7.92 -4.65 8.41
N TRP A 57 8.69 -3.66 8.87
CA TRP A 57 9.95 -3.90 9.58
C TRP A 57 9.75 -4.59 10.93
N GLU A 58 8.69 -4.24 11.66
CA GLU A 58 8.33 -4.89 12.91
C GLU A 58 8.03 -6.38 12.69
N ASN A 59 7.27 -6.70 11.65
CA ASN A 59 6.95 -8.08 11.29
C ASN A 59 8.22 -8.86 10.89
N ILE A 60 9.12 -8.26 10.10
CA ILE A 60 10.42 -8.85 9.75
C ILE A 60 11.24 -9.14 11.02
N ARG A 61 11.28 -8.21 11.99
CA ARG A 61 11.99 -8.41 13.27
C ARG A 61 11.35 -9.54 14.09
N LYS A 62 10.01 -9.59 14.19
CA LYS A 62 9.27 -10.65 14.90
C LYS A 62 9.58 -12.02 14.31
N SER A 63 9.56 -12.16 12.98
CA SER A 63 9.89 -13.43 12.30
C SER A 63 11.34 -13.87 12.52
N ARG A 64 12.29 -12.92 12.57
CA ARG A 64 13.70 -13.23 12.90
C ARG A 64 13.87 -13.62 14.37
N ALA A 65 13.15 -12.97 15.28
CA ALA A 65 13.18 -13.31 16.70
C ALA A 65 12.56 -14.70 16.98
N SER A 66 11.56 -15.12 16.20
CA SER A 66 10.99 -16.47 16.31
C SER A 66 11.95 -17.56 15.81
N LEU A 67 12.81 -17.27 14.82
CA LEU A 67 13.86 -18.20 14.37
C LEU A 67 14.96 -18.42 15.44
N GLY A 68 15.11 -17.49 16.38
CA GLY A 68 16.07 -17.58 17.49
C GLY A 68 15.52 -18.19 18.80
N LYS A 69 14.24 -18.60 18.85
CA LYS A 69 13.60 -19.16 20.05
C LYS A 69 13.33 -20.67 19.96
N GLY A 70 14.05 -21.38 19.09
CA GLY A 70 14.20 -22.82 19.24
C GLY A 70 15.00 -23.07 20.52
N LYS A 71 14.35 -23.60 21.56
CA LYS A 71 14.97 -24.04 22.84
C LYS A 71 15.95 -25.22 22.68
N ILE A 72 16.36 -25.51 21.46
CA ILE A 72 17.25 -26.61 21.11
C ILE A 72 18.28 -25.99 20.17
N SER A 73 19.52 -25.89 20.65
CA SER A 73 20.64 -25.53 19.78
C SER A 73 20.75 -26.56 18.66
N ALA A 74 21.22 -26.15 17.47
CA ALA A 74 21.47 -27.10 16.38
C ALA A 74 22.37 -28.28 16.81
N ALA A 75 23.23 -28.04 17.81
CA ALA A 75 24.05 -29.06 18.47
C ALA A 75 23.22 -30.05 19.32
N GLU A 76 22.29 -29.57 20.15
CA GLU A 76 21.39 -30.45 20.94
C GLU A 76 20.45 -31.27 20.04
N PHE A 77 20.01 -30.72 18.92
CA PHE A 77 19.20 -31.46 17.94
C PHE A 77 20.00 -32.60 17.31
N LEU A 78 21.24 -32.32 16.88
CA LEU A 78 22.14 -33.34 16.33
C LEU A 78 22.51 -34.42 17.35
N GLU A 79 22.69 -34.05 18.62
CA GLU A 79 23.02 -35.01 19.67
C GLU A 79 21.83 -35.90 20.04
N GLN A 80 20.60 -35.37 20.01
CA GLN A 80 19.38 -36.13 20.24
C GLN A 80 19.06 -37.09 19.08
N ASP A 81 19.31 -36.67 17.83
CA ASP A 81 19.22 -37.52 16.64
C ASP A 81 20.21 -38.70 16.73
N ARG A 82 21.46 -38.42 17.12
CA ARG A 82 22.51 -39.44 17.26
C ARG A 82 22.30 -40.46 18.37
N ARG A 83 21.46 -40.17 19.37
CA ARG A 83 21.10 -41.10 20.47
C ARG A 83 19.86 -41.93 20.15
N SER A 84 19.12 -41.56 19.12
CA SER A 84 17.86 -42.20 18.72
C SER A 84 18.04 -43.23 17.60
N HIS A 85 19.29 -43.45 17.17
CA HIS A 85 19.74 -44.47 16.21
C HIS A 85 20.82 -45.35 16.85
#